data_AF-A0A3E4Z6X4-F1
#
_entry.id   AF-A0A3E4Z6X4-F1
#
_cell.length_a   1.000
_cell.length_b   1.000
_cell.length_c   1.000
_cell.angle_alpha   90.00
_cell.angle_beta   90.00
_cell.angle_gamma   90.00
#
_symmetry.space_group_name_H-M   'P 1'
#
loop_
_entity.id
_entity.type
_entity.pdbx_description
1 polymer ?
#
loop_
_entity_poly.entity_id
_entity_poly.type
_entity_poly.pdbx_seq_one_letter_code
_entity_poly.pdbx_strand_id
1 'polypeptide(L)'
;MFEDKKLKVIVSKWDNNEMYIIAADVVKKVNLHDCYDQYGQQLDAEAAGDYSLKNCYCDSMENEMKAKGVEIFGESFSDMEYDKNDLTIDNAEDIGLKEKEKEINDFISKFEEDEAYYIECEAIQYWDGHNNRSAIIGGEEVGAEYEYEDSELEKEILNEFYTLERPEYKRGIAEVKGEKYYFRFSQYENKNFCICEVSERSMFDDEE
;
A
#
# COMPACT_ATOMS: atom_id res chain seq x y z
N MET A 1 -20.20 13.93 -3.59
CA MET A 1 -19.96 15.39 -3.73
C MET A 1 -18.50 15.55 -4.11
N PHE A 2 -18.18 15.64 -5.41
CA PHE A 2 -16.80 15.69 -5.93
C PHE A 2 -16.42 17.07 -6.50
N GLU A 3 -17.37 18.01 -6.52
CA GLU A 3 -17.22 19.33 -7.17
C GLU A 3 -16.12 20.20 -6.55
N ASP A 4 -15.71 19.90 -5.31
CA ASP A 4 -14.60 20.57 -4.61
C ASP A 4 -13.26 19.81 -4.69
N LYS A 5 -13.23 18.61 -5.30
CA LYS A 5 -12.00 17.80 -5.38
C LYS A 5 -11.24 18.10 -6.67
N LYS A 6 -9.92 18.24 -6.58
CA LYS A 6 -9.04 18.32 -7.76
C LYS A 6 -8.89 16.91 -8.34
N LEU A 7 -9.80 16.55 -9.24
CA LEU A 7 -9.77 15.24 -9.90
C LEU A 7 -8.59 15.12 -10.87
N LYS A 8 -8.04 13.92 -10.95
CA LYS A 8 -6.97 13.51 -11.85
C LYS A 8 -7.27 12.13 -12.41
N VAL A 9 -6.71 11.83 -13.58
CA VAL A 9 -6.73 10.49 -14.16
C VAL A 9 -5.35 9.87 -13.99
N ILE A 10 -5.31 8.62 -13.59
CA ILE A 10 -4.11 7.78 -13.66
C ILE A 10 -4.36 6.61 -14.60
N VAL A 11 -3.31 6.21 -15.32
CA VAL A 11 -3.31 5.12 -16.29
C VAL A 11 -2.28 4.07 -15.85
N SER A 12 -2.60 2.79 -16.02
CA SER A 12 -1.62 1.72 -15.79
C SER A 12 -0.54 1.77 -16.86
N LYS A 13 0.72 1.58 -16.45
CA LYS A 13 1.84 1.46 -17.39
C LYS A 13 1.88 0.12 -18.13
N TRP A 14 1.08 -0.84 -17.67
CA TRP A 14 1.09 -2.21 -18.16
C TRP A 14 -0.16 -2.55 -18.98
N ASP A 15 -1.29 -1.89 -18.69
CA ASP A 15 -2.55 -2.05 -19.41
C ASP A 15 -3.23 -0.70 -19.63
N ASN A 16 -3.21 -0.20 -20.88
CA ASN A 16 -3.80 1.08 -21.22
C ASN A 16 -5.32 1.15 -21.01
N ASN A 17 -6.00 0.00 -20.83
CA ASN A 17 -7.43 -0.04 -20.53
C ASN A 17 -7.73 0.12 -19.04
N GLU A 18 -6.72 0.03 -18.19
CA GLU A 18 -6.87 0.16 -16.74
C GLU A 18 -6.60 1.61 -16.32
N MET A 19 -7.68 2.35 -16.09
CA MET A 19 -7.65 3.77 -15.78
C MET A 19 -8.47 4.07 -14.53
N TYR A 20 -8.08 5.10 -13.78
CA TYR A 20 -8.80 5.51 -12.59
C TYR A 20 -8.94 7.01 -12.51
N ILE A 21 -10.13 7.48 -12.12
CA ILE A 21 -10.32 8.85 -11.65
C ILE A 21 -10.04 8.86 -10.15
N ILE A 22 -9.14 9.74 -9.75
CA ILE A 22 -8.72 9.93 -8.36
C ILE A 22 -8.89 11.39 -7.98
N ALA A 23 -8.96 11.66 -6.68
CA ALA A 23 -8.81 13.02 -6.18
C ALA A 23 -7.35 13.23 -5.74
N ALA A 24 -6.68 14.28 -6.22
CA ALA A 24 -5.23 14.42 -5.98
C ALA A 24 -4.86 14.51 -4.48
N ASP A 25 -5.77 14.96 -3.63
CA ASP A 25 -5.60 15.06 -2.17
C ASP A 25 -5.67 13.70 -1.44
N VAL A 26 -5.99 12.62 -2.14
CA VAL A 26 -6.12 11.28 -1.55
C VAL A 26 -4.86 10.42 -1.69
N VAL A 27 -3.88 10.90 -2.46
CA VAL A 27 -2.58 10.24 -2.60
C VAL A 27 -1.83 10.36 -1.29
N LYS A 28 -1.29 9.24 -0.81
CA LYS A 28 -0.54 9.20 0.44
C LYS A 28 0.88 8.72 0.18
N LYS A 29 1.82 9.30 0.94
CA LYS A 29 3.14 8.71 1.14
C LYS A 29 3.03 7.67 2.25
N VAL A 30 3.39 6.43 1.94
CA VAL A 30 3.28 5.26 2.84
C VAL A 30 4.52 4.39 2.70
N ASN A 31 4.77 3.50 3.67
CA ASN A 31 5.76 2.45 3.47
C ASN A 31 5.20 1.41 2.49
N LEU A 32 6.08 0.80 1.70
CA LEU A 32 5.70 -0.18 0.69
C LEU A 32 5.06 -1.43 1.31
N HIS A 33 5.56 -1.88 2.47
CA HIS A 33 4.93 -2.98 3.22
C HIS A 33 3.52 -2.61 3.73
N ASP A 34 3.25 -1.32 3.97
CA ASP A 34 1.94 -0.83 4.41
C ASP A 34 0.93 -0.68 3.25
N CYS A 35 1.37 -0.78 1.99
CA CYS A 35 0.47 -0.70 0.85
C CYS A 35 -0.63 -1.76 0.88
N TYR A 36 -0.54 -2.75 1.74
CA TYR A 36 -1.56 -3.78 1.79
C TYR A 36 -1.83 -4.32 3.18
N ASP A 37 -2.60 -3.61 4.00
CA ASP A 37 -3.24 -4.22 5.16
C ASP A 37 -4.74 -3.90 5.28
N GLN A 38 -5.38 -4.70 6.15
CA GLN A 38 -6.80 -5.07 6.39
C GLN A 38 -7.84 -4.95 5.27
N TYR A 39 -7.40 -4.67 4.06
CA TYR A 39 -8.23 -4.34 2.95
C TYR A 39 -7.58 -4.80 1.63
N GLY A 40 -6.28 -5.14 1.51
CA GLY A 40 -5.65 -5.76 0.32
C GLY A 40 -4.62 -6.88 0.60
N GLN A 41 -3.79 -7.28 -0.39
CA GLN A 41 -2.81 -8.39 -0.29
C GLN A 41 -1.48 -7.95 0.33
N GLN A 42 -1.27 -8.22 1.63
CA GLN A 42 -0.09 -7.80 2.39
C GLN A 42 1.25 -8.13 1.74
N LEU A 43 2.05 -7.08 1.50
CA LEU A 43 3.49 -7.18 1.32
C LEU A 43 4.09 -7.08 2.72
N ASP A 44 4.77 -8.12 3.17
CA ASP A 44 5.56 -8.04 4.40
C ASP A 44 6.87 -7.28 4.15
N ALA A 45 7.62 -6.99 5.22
CA ALA A 45 8.91 -6.31 5.13
C ALA A 45 9.92 -7.07 4.25
N GLU A 46 9.76 -8.40 4.14
CA GLU A 46 10.52 -9.24 3.22
C GLU A 46 10.21 -8.91 1.75
N ALA A 47 8.93 -9.00 1.37
CA ALA A 47 8.49 -8.73 0.01
C ALA A 47 8.69 -7.25 -0.39
N ALA A 48 8.63 -6.34 0.57
CA ALA A 48 8.97 -4.94 0.37
C ALA A 48 10.48 -4.70 0.20
N GLY A 49 11.33 -5.63 0.65
CA GLY A 49 12.79 -5.48 0.59
C GLY A 49 13.35 -4.51 1.64
N ASP A 50 12.64 -4.32 2.75
CA ASP A 50 13.02 -3.37 3.78
C ASP A 50 14.33 -3.77 4.48
N TYR A 51 15.16 -2.79 4.83
CA TYR A 51 16.24 -3.01 5.78
C TYR A 51 15.64 -2.92 7.18
N SER A 52 15.22 -4.07 7.72
CA SER A 52 14.41 -4.17 8.93
C SER A 52 14.65 -5.50 9.63
N LEU A 53 14.57 -5.55 10.96
CA LEU A 53 14.56 -6.80 11.74
C LEU A 53 13.34 -7.67 11.42
N LYS A 54 12.27 -7.06 10.88
CA LYS A 54 11.07 -7.76 10.41
C LYS A 54 11.30 -8.51 9.09
N ASN A 55 12.31 -8.11 8.32
CA ASN A 55 12.68 -8.80 7.09
C ASN A 55 13.53 -10.04 7.40
N CYS A 56 13.03 -11.22 7.04
CA CYS A 56 13.69 -12.48 7.39
C CYS A 56 15.05 -12.67 6.70
N TYR A 57 15.33 -11.95 5.62
CA TYR A 57 16.60 -11.99 4.88
C TYR A 57 17.57 -10.86 5.24
N CYS A 58 17.24 -10.01 6.22
CA CYS A 58 18.10 -8.92 6.66
C CYS A 58 19.10 -9.34 7.75
N ASP A 59 19.89 -10.38 7.49
CA ASP A 59 20.87 -10.93 8.43
C ASP A 59 21.89 -9.88 8.89
N SER A 60 22.22 -8.89 8.06
CA SER A 60 23.15 -7.83 8.44
C SER A 60 22.62 -7.00 9.59
N MET A 61 21.35 -6.56 9.52
CA MET A 61 20.74 -5.76 10.58
C MET A 61 20.58 -6.58 11.86
N GLU A 62 20.21 -7.85 11.74
CA GLU A 62 20.12 -8.75 12.89
C GLU A 62 21.48 -8.92 13.59
N ASN A 63 22.56 -9.10 12.83
CA ASN A 63 23.90 -9.22 13.38
C ASN A 63 24.36 -7.92 14.06
N GLU A 64 24.04 -6.76 13.51
CA GLU A 64 24.34 -5.46 14.11
C GLU A 64 23.57 -5.25 15.43
N MET A 65 22.28 -5.61 15.45
CA MET A 65 21.46 -5.58 16.66
C MET A 65 22.03 -6.50 17.74
N LYS A 66 22.39 -7.74 17.39
CA LYS A 66 23.01 -8.69 18.33
C LYS A 66 24.34 -8.14 18.87
N ALA A 67 25.18 -7.55 18.02
CA ALA A 67 26.44 -6.95 18.44
C ALA A 67 26.25 -5.78 19.41
N LYS A 68 25.33 -4.84 19.12
CA LYS A 68 24.99 -3.74 20.04
C LYS A 68 24.38 -4.27 21.35
N GLY A 69 23.57 -5.32 21.29
CA GLY A 69 23.04 -6.00 22.48
C GLY A 69 24.15 -6.49 23.42
N VAL A 70 25.19 -7.13 22.87
CA VAL A 70 26.37 -7.54 23.67
C VAL A 70 27.04 -6.34 24.34
N GLU A 71 27.20 -5.22 23.63
CA GLU A 71 27.82 -4.00 24.18
C GLU A 71 27.01 -3.39 25.34
N ILE A 72 25.67 -3.43 25.25
CA ILE A 72 24.77 -2.84 26.25
C ILE A 72 24.61 -3.74 27.48
N PHE A 73 24.37 -5.04 27.25
CA PHE A 73 23.96 -5.96 28.31
C PHE A 73 25.12 -6.79 28.88
N GLY A 74 26.26 -6.84 28.19
CA GLY A 74 27.44 -7.62 28.57
C GLY A 74 27.25 -9.14 28.45
N GLU A 75 26.17 -9.59 27.79
CA GLU A 75 25.79 -11.00 27.62
C GLU A 75 25.86 -11.38 26.14
N SER A 76 25.99 -12.67 25.83
CA SER A 76 25.95 -13.15 24.44
C SER A 76 24.53 -13.14 23.89
N PHE A 77 24.37 -12.66 22.66
CA PHE A 77 23.11 -12.69 21.89
C PHE A 77 23.18 -13.68 20.71
N SER A 78 24.23 -14.50 20.63
CA SER A 78 24.45 -15.43 19.50
C SER A 78 23.31 -16.42 19.30
N ASP A 79 22.78 -16.93 20.41
CA ASP A 79 21.74 -17.97 20.44
C ASP A 79 20.34 -17.35 20.60
N MET A 80 20.23 -16.02 20.50
CA MET A 80 18.97 -15.30 20.63
C MET A 80 18.08 -15.54 19.41
N GLU A 81 16.86 -15.97 19.70
CA GLU A 81 15.74 -16.06 18.76
C GLU A 81 14.69 -15.03 19.17
N TYR A 82 14.03 -14.41 18.21
CA TYR A 82 13.01 -13.40 18.46
C TYR A 82 11.90 -13.48 17.40
N ASP A 83 10.69 -13.12 17.80
CA ASP A 83 9.56 -12.97 16.91
C ASP A 83 9.79 -11.73 16.03
N LYS A 84 9.95 -11.94 14.72
CA LYS A 84 10.17 -10.84 13.76
C LYS A 84 8.94 -9.95 13.58
N ASN A 85 7.74 -10.42 13.92
CA ASN A 85 6.52 -9.60 13.83
C ASN A 85 6.39 -8.67 15.04
N ASP A 86 6.60 -9.22 16.24
CA ASP A 86 6.39 -8.52 17.50
C ASP A 86 7.68 -7.91 18.08
N LEU A 87 8.84 -8.22 17.49
CA LEU A 87 10.17 -7.77 17.90
C LEU A 87 10.48 -8.09 19.36
N THR A 88 10.06 -9.28 19.80
CA THR A 88 10.26 -9.78 21.15
C THR A 88 11.12 -11.04 21.16
N ILE A 89 12.04 -11.15 22.11
CA ILE A 89 12.83 -12.36 22.32
C ILE A 89 11.93 -13.55 22.68
N ASP A 90 12.10 -14.68 21.99
CA ASP A 90 11.26 -15.88 22.17
C ASP A 90 11.86 -16.86 23.18
N ASN A 91 13.18 -16.88 23.31
CA ASN A 91 13.92 -17.90 24.04
C ASN A 91 14.71 -17.35 25.24
N ALA A 92 14.28 -16.21 25.81
CA ALA A 92 15.00 -15.55 26.92
C ALA A 92 15.26 -16.45 28.13
N GLU A 93 14.34 -17.36 28.46
CA GLU A 93 14.52 -18.31 29.56
C GLU A 93 15.62 -19.33 29.24
N ASP A 94 15.61 -19.88 28.03
CA ASP A 94 16.54 -20.92 27.60
C ASP A 94 17.99 -20.41 27.54
N ILE A 95 18.17 -19.14 27.18
CA ILE A 95 19.49 -18.51 27.09
C ILE A 95 19.88 -17.74 28.38
N GLY A 96 19.10 -17.87 29.45
CA GLY A 96 19.42 -17.27 30.76
C GLY A 96 19.25 -15.75 30.86
N LEU A 97 18.51 -15.14 29.94
CA LEU A 97 18.22 -13.70 29.88
C LEU A 97 16.84 -13.31 30.41
N LYS A 98 16.09 -14.23 31.03
CA LYS A 98 14.71 -13.99 31.49
C LYS A 98 14.57 -12.75 32.39
N GLU A 99 15.54 -12.48 33.26
CA GLU A 99 15.49 -11.31 34.15
C GLU A 99 15.62 -9.97 33.41
N LYS A 100 16.20 -9.98 32.20
CA LYS A 100 16.42 -8.81 31.34
C LYS A 100 15.48 -8.76 30.14
N GLU A 101 14.59 -9.74 29.97
CA GLU A 101 13.71 -9.92 28.80
C GLU A 101 13.00 -8.64 28.38
N LYS A 102 12.42 -7.90 29.34
CA LYS A 102 11.73 -6.64 29.05
C LYS A 102 12.69 -5.59 28.48
N GLU A 103 13.86 -5.41 29.10
CA GLU A 103 14.86 -4.44 28.66
C GLU A 103 15.42 -4.80 27.28
N ILE A 104 15.53 -6.10 26.98
CA ILE A 104 15.93 -6.60 25.67
C ILE A 104 14.86 -6.31 24.63
N ASN A 105 13.58 -6.55 24.91
CA ASN A 105 12.48 -6.23 23.99
C ASN A 105 12.39 -4.72 23.70
N ASP A 106 12.55 -3.89 24.74
CA ASP A 106 12.61 -2.43 24.59
C ASP A 106 13.82 -2.03 23.71
N PHE A 107 14.97 -2.69 23.88
CA PHE A 107 16.15 -2.49 23.03
C PHE A 107 15.94 -2.90 21.57
N ILE A 108 15.38 -4.09 21.30
CA ILE A 108 15.14 -4.58 19.94
C ILE A 108 14.18 -3.62 19.21
N SER A 109 13.10 -3.22 19.88
CA SER A 109 12.13 -2.26 19.34
C SER A 109 12.77 -0.90 19.05
N LYS A 110 13.64 -0.43 19.95
CA LYS A 110 14.33 0.85 19.76
C LYS A 110 15.38 0.79 18.65
N PHE A 111 16.10 -0.32 18.55
CA PHE A 111 17.06 -0.54 17.47
C PHE A 111 16.36 -0.53 16.11
N GLU A 112 15.22 -1.22 15.98
CA GLU A 112 14.39 -1.15 14.78
C GLU A 112 13.99 0.30 14.47
N GLU A 113 13.47 1.05 15.45
CA GLU A 113 13.06 2.45 15.25
C GLU A 113 14.21 3.35 14.74
N ASP A 114 15.43 3.13 15.25
CA ASP A 114 16.57 3.99 14.97
C ASP A 114 17.32 3.62 13.67
N GLU A 115 17.31 2.33 13.30
CA GLU A 115 18.18 1.79 12.25
C GLU A 115 17.41 1.23 11.05
N ALA A 116 16.11 0.96 11.18
CA ALA A 116 15.34 0.45 10.05
C ALA A 116 15.22 1.50 8.95
N TYR A 117 15.30 1.01 7.72
CA TYR A 117 15.00 1.77 6.53
C TYR A 117 13.88 1.07 5.77
N TYR A 118 12.71 1.70 5.80
CA TYR A 118 11.53 1.24 5.11
C TYR A 118 11.40 1.95 3.77
N ILE A 119 11.09 1.17 2.73
CA ILE A 119 10.92 1.73 1.40
C ILE A 119 9.62 2.52 1.35
N GLU A 120 9.69 3.81 1.00
CA GLU A 120 8.51 4.67 0.88
C GLU A 120 8.00 4.75 -0.57
N CYS A 121 6.69 4.89 -0.73
CA CYS A 121 6.04 5.10 -2.01
C CYS A 121 4.83 6.03 -1.92
N GLU A 122 4.39 6.53 -3.08
CA GLU A 122 3.13 7.23 -3.25
C GLU A 122 2.08 6.25 -3.78
N ALA A 123 1.01 6.07 -2.99
CA ALA A 123 -0.04 5.12 -3.32
C ALA A 123 -1.44 5.69 -3.12
N ILE A 124 -2.38 5.13 -3.84
CA ILE A 124 -3.82 5.25 -3.58
C ILE A 124 -4.37 3.88 -3.19
N GLN A 125 -5.46 3.85 -2.44
CA GLN A 125 -6.19 2.62 -2.15
C GLN A 125 -7.58 2.63 -2.78
N TYR A 126 -7.96 1.55 -3.44
CA TYR A 126 -9.23 1.38 -4.15
C TYR A 126 -9.84 0.00 -3.87
N TRP A 127 -11.11 -0.22 -4.23
CA TRP A 127 -11.79 -1.52 -4.11
C TRP A 127 -12.16 -2.08 -5.47
N ASP A 128 -11.66 -3.26 -5.79
CA ASP A 128 -11.84 -3.94 -7.09
C ASP A 128 -13.21 -4.66 -7.23
N GLY A 129 -14.03 -4.62 -6.18
CA GLY A 129 -15.28 -5.37 -6.08
C GLY A 129 -15.26 -6.52 -5.09
N HIS A 130 -14.06 -6.99 -4.73
CA HIS A 130 -13.83 -8.18 -3.90
C HIS A 130 -12.84 -7.91 -2.77
N ASN A 131 -11.78 -7.14 -3.05
CA ASN A 131 -10.77 -6.72 -2.09
C ASN A 131 -10.40 -5.26 -2.36
N ASN A 132 -9.86 -4.59 -1.35
CA ASN A 132 -9.12 -3.36 -1.59
C ASN A 132 -7.74 -3.70 -2.15
N ARG A 133 -7.21 -2.73 -2.86
CA ARG A 133 -5.96 -2.78 -3.60
C ARG A 133 -5.26 -1.45 -3.39
N SER A 134 -3.96 -1.45 -3.62
CA SER A 134 -3.19 -0.23 -3.71
C SER A 134 -2.64 -0.09 -5.11
N ALA A 135 -2.67 1.13 -5.61
CA ALA A 135 -2.09 1.50 -6.90
C ALA A 135 -0.87 2.36 -6.60
N ILE A 136 0.33 1.88 -6.95
CA ILE A 136 1.58 2.63 -6.73
C ILE A 136 1.75 3.61 -7.88
N ILE A 137 1.72 4.90 -7.59
CA ILE A 137 1.79 5.98 -8.59
C ILE A 137 3.14 6.71 -8.57
N GLY A 138 4.00 6.40 -7.59
CA GLY A 138 5.30 7.04 -7.43
C GLY A 138 6.14 6.42 -6.32
N GLY A 139 7.44 6.73 -6.34
CA GLY A 139 8.43 6.30 -5.35
C GLY A 139 9.84 6.45 -5.93
N GLU A 140 10.82 6.79 -5.09
CA GLU A 140 12.22 6.92 -5.54
C GLU A 140 12.84 5.54 -5.79
N GLU A 141 12.52 4.59 -4.91
CA GLU A 141 13.09 3.24 -4.91
C GLU A 141 12.16 2.20 -5.55
N VAL A 142 10.87 2.51 -5.65
CA VAL A 142 9.90 1.67 -6.35
C VAL A 142 9.45 2.32 -7.64
N GLY A 143 9.41 1.53 -8.71
CA GLY A 143 8.78 1.97 -9.95
C GLY A 143 7.28 2.18 -9.74
N ALA A 144 6.74 3.24 -10.32
CA ALA A 144 5.29 3.43 -10.34
C ALA A 144 4.62 2.45 -11.32
N GLU A 145 3.56 1.79 -10.87
CA GLU A 145 2.68 0.93 -11.67
C GLU A 145 1.71 1.75 -12.52
N TYR A 146 1.31 2.91 -11.99
CA TYR A 146 0.43 3.87 -12.63
C TYR A 146 1.13 5.21 -12.80
N GLU A 147 0.69 6.01 -13.76
CA GLU A 147 1.17 7.37 -13.95
C GLU A 147 0.01 8.35 -14.15
N TYR A 148 0.25 9.61 -13.81
CA TYR A 148 -0.71 10.67 -14.10
C TYR A 148 -0.83 10.86 -15.61
N GLU A 149 -2.08 10.82 -16.08
CA GLU A 149 -2.41 11.21 -17.43
C GLU A 149 -2.63 12.73 -17.43
N ASP A 150 -1.76 13.48 -18.11
CA ASP A 150 -1.80 14.95 -18.21
C ASP A 150 -2.11 15.42 -19.66
N SER A 151 -2.63 14.54 -20.53
CA SER A 151 -2.94 14.82 -21.93
C SER A 151 -4.43 15.14 -22.20
N GLU A 152 -4.82 15.15 -23.48
CA GLU A 152 -6.21 15.27 -23.90
C GLU A 152 -7.07 14.10 -23.41
N LEU A 153 -6.47 12.92 -23.14
CA LEU A 153 -7.19 11.77 -22.61
C LEU A 153 -7.79 12.06 -21.22
N GLU A 154 -7.04 12.72 -20.33
CA GLU A 154 -7.54 13.16 -19.02
C GLU A 154 -8.78 14.04 -19.19
N LYS A 155 -8.70 15.03 -20.08
CA LYS A 155 -9.80 15.96 -20.33
C LYS A 155 -11.02 15.25 -20.90
N GLU A 156 -10.81 14.31 -21.81
CA GLU A 156 -11.88 13.52 -22.42
C GLU A 156 -12.65 12.72 -21.36
N ILE A 157 -11.93 11.93 -20.56
CA ILE A 157 -12.50 11.10 -19.50
C ILE A 157 -13.24 11.96 -18.46
N LEU A 158 -12.63 13.05 -18.00
CA LEU A 158 -13.24 13.92 -16.99
C LEU A 158 -14.47 14.66 -17.54
N ASN A 159 -14.45 15.12 -18.79
CA ASN A 159 -15.60 15.77 -19.41
C ASN A 159 -16.79 14.82 -19.49
N GLU A 160 -16.57 13.57 -19.91
CA GLU A 160 -17.63 12.56 -19.95
C GLU A 160 -18.13 12.26 -18.54
N PHE A 161 -17.23 12.04 -17.58
CA PHE A 161 -17.56 11.81 -16.17
C PHE A 161 -18.49 12.87 -15.57
N TYR A 162 -18.23 14.16 -15.84
CA TYR A 162 -19.05 15.25 -15.31
C TYR A 162 -20.47 15.31 -15.91
N THR A 163 -20.73 14.63 -17.02
CA THR A 163 -22.07 14.55 -17.63
C THR A 163 -22.91 13.39 -17.12
N LEU A 164 -22.32 12.45 -16.37
CA LEU A 164 -23.01 11.25 -15.92
C LEU A 164 -23.99 11.54 -14.79
N GLU A 165 -25.17 10.93 -14.87
CA GLU A 165 -26.03 10.79 -13.71
C GLU A 165 -25.44 9.78 -12.75
N ARG A 166 -25.36 10.14 -11.46
CA ARG A 166 -24.76 9.26 -10.45
C ARG A 166 -25.65 8.04 -10.24
N PRO A 167 -25.06 6.83 -10.18
CA PRO A 167 -25.85 5.63 -10.05
C PRO A 167 -26.36 5.45 -8.61
N GLU A 168 -27.53 4.84 -8.47
CA GLU A 168 -27.95 4.29 -7.18
C GLU A 168 -27.22 2.96 -6.91
N TYR A 169 -26.55 2.86 -5.77
CA TYR A 169 -25.81 1.65 -5.38
C TYR A 169 -26.75 0.52 -4.96
N LYS A 170 -26.74 -0.60 -5.71
CA LYS A 170 -27.55 -1.79 -5.38
C LYS A 170 -26.80 -2.84 -4.55
N ARG A 171 -25.47 -2.94 -4.65
CA ARG A 171 -24.54 -3.70 -3.77
C ARG A 171 -23.10 -3.67 -4.31
N GLY A 172 -22.13 -3.28 -3.47
CA GLY A 172 -20.68 -3.41 -3.69
C GLY A 172 -20.11 -2.45 -4.73
N ILE A 173 -20.71 -2.40 -5.91
CA ILE A 173 -20.32 -1.59 -7.07
C ILE A 173 -21.57 -1.05 -7.76
N ALA A 174 -21.44 0.08 -8.43
CA ALA A 174 -22.37 0.56 -9.43
C ALA A 174 -21.60 0.93 -10.70
N GLU A 175 -22.19 0.72 -11.87
CA GLU A 175 -21.59 1.06 -13.15
C GLU A 175 -22.49 2.03 -13.90
N VAL A 176 -21.87 3.02 -14.55
CA VAL A 176 -22.56 3.94 -15.46
C VAL A 176 -21.90 3.87 -16.81
N LYS A 177 -22.72 3.67 -17.82
CA LYS A 177 -22.33 3.68 -19.23
C LYS A 177 -22.34 5.11 -19.75
N GLY A 178 -21.16 5.63 -20.07
CA GLY A 178 -21.00 6.88 -20.80
C GLY A 178 -21.05 6.66 -22.32
N GLU A 179 -20.68 7.68 -23.08
CA GLU A 179 -20.59 7.60 -24.54
C GLU A 179 -19.42 6.72 -24.99
N LYS A 180 -18.24 6.90 -24.41
CA LYS A 180 -17.01 6.18 -24.76
C LYS A 180 -16.48 5.28 -23.65
N TYR A 181 -16.86 5.53 -22.40
CA TYR A 181 -16.29 4.81 -21.26
C TYR A 181 -17.35 4.15 -20.36
N TYR A 182 -16.94 3.07 -19.68
CA TYR A 182 -17.62 2.57 -18.49
C TYR A 182 -17.00 3.19 -17.25
N PHE A 183 -17.85 3.64 -16.34
CA PHE A 183 -17.45 4.23 -15.07
C PHE A 183 -17.95 3.35 -13.94
N ARG A 184 -17.02 2.68 -13.26
CA ARG A 184 -17.30 1.71 -12.20
C ARG A 184 -16.98 2.32 -10.84
N PHE A 185 -18.03 2.53 -10.06
CA PHE A 185 -18.02 3.15 -8.74
C PHE A 185 -18.12 2.10 -7.64
N SER A 186 -17.26 2.16 -6.63
CA SER A 186 -17.38 1.31 -5.44
C SER A 186 -18.36 1.90 -4.42
N GLN A 187 -19.14 1.04 -3.73
CA GLN A 187 -20.11 1.46 -2.70
C GLN A 187 -19.46 1.99 -1.42
N TYR A 188 -18.16 1.75 -1.21
CA TYR A 188 -17.43 2.29 -0.06
C TYR A 188 -16.96 3.74 -0.30
N GLU A 189 -17.87 4.59 -0.79
CA GLU A 189 -17.67 6.02 -1.16
C GLU A 189 -16.98 6.83 -0.05
N ASN A 190 -17.09 6.37 1.21
CA ASN A 190 -16.53 7.04 2.39
C ASN A 190 -15.21 6.44 2.91
N LYS A 191 -14.70 5.37 2.29
CA LYS A 191 -13.49 4.67 2.76
C LYS A 191 -12.46 4.37 1.67
N ASN A 192 -12.84 4.46 0.40
CA ASN A 192 -11.94 4.22 -0.72
C ASN A 192 -11.53 5.54 -1.38
N PHE A 193 -10.24 5.65 -1.68
CA PHE A 193 -9.60 6.88 -2.13
C PHE A 193 -9.74 7.09 -3.64
N CYS A 194 -10.02 6.03 -4.40
CA CYS A 194 -10.43 6.08 -5.82
C CYS A 194 -11.89 6.52 -5.98
N ILE A 195 -12.14 7.41 -6.95
CA ILE A 195 -13.47 7.94 -7.27
C ILE A 195 -14.24 6.96 -8.16
N CYS A 196 -13.60 6.48 -9.22
CA CYS A 196 -14.10 5.39 -10.05
C CYS A 196 -12.99 4.78 -10.91
N GLU A 197 -13.15 3.51 -11.24
CA GLU A 197 -12.44 2.82 -12.31
C GLU A 197 -13.07 3.20 -13.66
N VAL A 198 -12.23 3.33 -14.68
CA VAL A 198 -12.61 3.73 -16.04
C VAL A 198 -12.05 2.71 -17.02
N SER A 199 -12.91 2.24 -17.92
CA SER A 199 -12.50 1.37 -19.02
C SER A 199 -13.13 1.82 -20.34
N GLU A 200 -12.43 1.62 -21.44
CA GLU A 200 -12.98 1.90 -22.78
C GLU A 200 -14.16 0.98 -23.06
N ARG A 201 -15.21 1.53 -23.67
CA ARG A 201 -16.32 0.73 -24.17
C ARG A 201 -15.89 -0.02 -25.42
N SER A 202 -16.11 -1.32 -25.43
CA SER A 202 -16.00 -2.11 -26.66
C SER A 202 -17.22 -1.85 -27.53
N MET A 203 -17.03 -1.83 -28.85
CA MET A 203 -18.13 -1.71 -29.83
C MET A 203 -19.14 -2.87 -29.74
N PHE A 204 -18.80 -3.95 -29.02
CA PHE A 204 -19.66 -5.11 -28.82
C PHE A 204 -20.53 -5.01 -27.55
N ASP A 205 -20.33 -4.00 -26.71
CA ASP A 205 -21.05 -3.87 -25.44
C ASP A 205 -22.44 -3.19 -25.58
N ASP A 206 -22.88 -2.98 -26.82
CA ASP A 206 -24.21 -2.46 -27.17
C ASP A 206 -25.19 -3.55 -27.67
N GLU A 207 -24.78 -4.83 -27.67
CA GLU A 207 -25.59 -5.94 -28.21
C GLU A 207 -26.47 -6.71 -27.18
N GLU A 208 -26.65 -6.21 -25.94
CA GLU A 208 -27.60 -6.77 -24.96
C GLU A 208 -28.92 -5.99 -24.83
#